data_AF-W6S142-F1
#
_entry.id   AF-W6S142-F1
#
_cell.length_a   1.000
_cell.length_b   1.000
_cell.length_c   1.000
_cell.angle_alpha   90.00
_cell.angle_beta   90.00
_cell.angle_gamma   90.00
#
_symmetry.space_group_name_H-M   'P 1'
#
loop_
_entity.id
_entity.type
_entity.pdbx_description
1 polymer ?
#
loop_
_entity_poly.entity_id
_entity_poly.type
_entity_poly.pdbx_seq_one_letter_code
_entity_poly.pdbx_strand_id
1 'polypeptide(L)'
;MRLNIEQQKLVNSKNVGHQVIRGIAGSGKTTVGVCRASYLLDNVCDKDDMILFLTYNNSLKTYIKYLYKKTKDELKENQNISFFDNNSDKNIKVSTIDSIMYGYFKAYCNENGKDLILEMQIKPAIMKQGIYNVRKTFGESSILNENNIKFLRDEIAWIKACRYITLEKYQNCFRTGRSIGNNDGPSRLNRNSKSREAIFRLMEEVDKLLMKENKVDIFTANIIALDQIQRYKNHKRYKHIIIDEAQDLTKVQLDFINILRSDKEDSSILFLADVAQSIYPQAWLVKERSFKTIGYDMTGKGSRLSKNYRTTTEIAEAAYSLLSKDINIVEDENFVKPSLLDKRGEYPIYTHFNNEE
;
A
#
# COMPACT_ATOMS: atom_id res chain seq x y z
N MET A 1 8.69 -24.81 8.39
CA MET A 1 9.06 -23.99 7.22
C MET A 1 10.55 -23.80 7.25
N ARG A 2 11.27 -24.29 6.25
CA ARG A 2 12.73 -24.19 6.23
C ARG A 2 13.15 -22.87 5.58
N LEU A 3 13.55 -21.90 6.40
CA LEU A 3 14.12 -20.63 5.94
C LEU A 3 15.57 -20.83 5.50
N ASN A 4 15.99 -20.11 4.46
CA ASN A 4 17.40 -20.05 4.06
C ASN A 4 18.21 -19.19 5.07
N ILE A 5 19.54 -19.19 4.97
CA ILE A 5 20.43 -18.43 5.89
C ILE A 5 20.14 -16.92 5.87
N GLU A 6 19.90 -16.34 4.69
CA GLU A 6 19.59 -14.92 4.52
C GLU A 6 18.26 -14.55 5.21
N GLN A 7 17.20 -15.32 4.96
CA GLN A 7 15.89 -15.18 5.58
C GLN A 7 15.96 -15.36 7.10
N GLN A 8 16.74 -16.33 7.60
CA GLN A 8 16.96 -16.51 9.05
C GLN A 8 17.64 -15.29 9.69
N LYS A 9 18.64 -14.70 9.03
CA LYS A 9 19.28 -13.46 9.50
C LYS A 9 18.29 -12.30 9.59
N LEU A 10 17.36 -12.19 8.63
CA LEU A 10 16.32 -11.16 8.66
C LEU A 10 15.32 -11.38 9.79
N VAL A 11 14.89 -12.63 10.00
CA VAL A 11 13.96 -13.00 11.09
C VAL A 11 14.58 -12.73 12.47
N ASN A 12 15.85 -13.06 12.66
CA ASN A 12 16.54 -12.97 13.94
C ASN A 12 17.24 -11.62 14.18
N SER A 13 17.07 -10.66 13.28
CA SER A 13 17.73 -9.35 13.36
C SER A 13 17.34 -8.62 14.66
N LYS A 14 18.29 -8.00 15.35
CA LYS A 14 18.01 -7.16 16.52
C LYS A 14 17.70 -5.71 16.15
N ASN A 15 17.70 -5.38 14.86
CA ASN A 15 17.43 -4.02 14.42
C ASN A 15 16.00 -3.60 14.82
N VAL A 16 15.89 -2.38 15.35
CA VAL A 16 14.63 -1.71 15.71
C VAL A 16 14.43 -0.44 14.86
N GLY A 17 13.26 0.18 14.95
CA GLY A 17 12.84 1.29 14.06
C GLY A 17 12.40 0.82 12.68
N HIS A 18 12.38 1.74 11.70
CA HIS A 18 11.85 1.45 10.37
C HIS A 18 12.82 0.61 9.52
N GLN A 19 12.29 -0.43 8.88
CA GLN A 19 13.05 -1.40 8.09
C GLN A 19 12.30 -1.75 6.82
N VAL A 20 13.03 -2.11 5.77
CA VAL A 20 12.43 -2.60 4.53
C VAL A 20 13.12 -3.86 4.05
N ILE A 21 12.32 -4.88 3.73
CA ILE A 21 12.76 -6.07 3.02
C ILE A 21 12.14 -6.01 1.62
N ARG A 22 13.02 -5.80 0.64
CA ARG A 22 12.66 -5.81 -0.78
C ARG A 22 12.87 -7.21 -1.30
N GLY A 23 12.04 -7.68 -2.21
CA GLY A 23 12.31 -8.96 -2.82
C GLY A 23 11.39 -9.25 -3.97
N ILE A 24 11.86 -10.10 -4.88
CA ILE A 24 11.09 -10.48 -6.06
C ILE A 24 9.87 -11.35 -5.71
N ALA A 25 9.02 -11.61 -6.70
CA ALA A 25 7.95 -12.58 -6.61
C ALA A 25 8.49 -13.95 -6.15
N GLY A 26 7.79 -14.58 -5.20
CA GLY A 26 8.16 -15.93 -4.74
C GLY A 26 9.42 -16.01 -3.88
N SER A 27 9.99 -14.90 -3.40
CA SER A 27 11.20 -14.91 -2.56
C SER A 27 10.98 -15.21 -1.07
N GLY A 28 9.73 -15.41 -0.66
CA GLY A 28 9.37 -15.74 0.72
C GLY A 28 9.22 -14.54 1.65
N LYS A 29 9.05 -13.32 1.13
CA LYS A 29 8.82 -12.08 1.92
C LYS A 29 7.76 -12.26 3.01
N THR A 30 6.55 -12.70 2.64
CA THR A 30 5.45 -12.95 3.59
C THR A 30 5.84 -13.96 4.66
N THR A 31 6.53 -15.04 4.30
CA THR A 31 7.03 -16.04 5.26
C THR A 31 8.03 -15.44 6.23
N VAL A 32 8.99 -14.65 5.74
CA VAL A 32 9.94 -13.91 6.59
C VAL A 32 9.19 -12.97 7.54
N GLY A 33 8.19 -12.23 7.05
CA GLY A 33 7.34 -11.39 7.87
C GLY A 33 6.66 -12.16 9.00
N VAL A 34 6.03 -13.30 8.69
CA VAL A 34 5.32 -14.12 9.68
C VAL A 34 6.28 -14.67 10.73
N CYS A 35 7.40 -15.25 10.31
CA CYS A 35 8.41 -15.75 11.25
C CYS A 35 9.02 -14.62 12.09
N ARG A 36 9.20 -13.43 11.51
CA ARG A 36 9.65 -12.24 12.23
C ARG A 36 8.64 -11.76 13.27
N ALA A 37 7.34 -11.81 12.97
CA ALA A 37 6.29 -11.50 13.94
C ALA A 37 6.38 -12.40 15.17
N SER A 38 6.51 -13.72 14.95
CA SER A 38 6.70 -14.70 16.03
C SER A 38 7.98 -14.41 16.82
N TYR A 39 9.12 -14.20 16.15
CA TYR A 39 10.38 -13.89 16.82
C TYR A 39 10.27 -12.64 17.72
N LEU A 40 9.67 -11.56 17.21
CA LEU A 40 9.50 -10.32 17.97
C LEU A 40 8.63 -10.53 19.19
N LEU A 41 7.54 -11.30 19.06
CA LEU A 41 6.66 -11.61 20.17
C LEU A 41 7.39 -12.38 21.28
N ASP A 42 8.16 -13.40 20.90
CA ASP A 42 8.79 -14.31 21.85
C ASP A 42 10.07 -13.72 22.50
N ASN A 43 10.74 -12.77 21.85
CA ASN A 43 12.08 -12.30 22.25
C ASN A 43 12.17 -10.79 22.54
N VAL A 44 11.20 -9.98 22.13
CA VAL A 44 11.28 -8.50 22.20
C VAL A 44 10.05 -7.87 22.86
N CYS A 45 8.87 -8.46 22.71
CA CYS A 45 7.64 -7.93 23.29
C CYS A 45 7.51 -8.25 24.79
N ASP A 46 7.01 -7.29 25.55
CA ASP A 46 6.49 -7.50 26.90
C ASP A 46 5.06 -8.06 26.84
N LYS A 47 4.51 -8.48 27.99
CA LYS A 47 3.18 -9.09 28.10
C LYS A 47 2.03 -8.26 27.51
N ASP A 48 2.11 -6.94 27.61
CA ASP A 48 1.07 -6.01 27.14
C ASP A 48 1.34 -5.49 25.70
N ASP A 49 2.49 -5.83 25.12
CA ASP A 49 2.86 -5.39 23.79
C ASP A 49 2.10 -6.14 22.71
N MET A 50 1.74 -5.42 21.65
CA MET A 50 1.03 -6.00 20.52
C MET A 50 1.74 -5.73 19.20
N ILE A 51 1.68 -6.72 18.32
CA ILE A 51 2.18 -6.65 16.96
C ILE A 51 0.98 -6.55 16.01
N LEU A 52 1.07 -5.65 15.04
CA LEU A 52 0.10 -5.55 13.95
C LEU A 52 0.72 -6.10 12.67
N PHE A 53 0.10 -7.13 12.09
CA PHE A 53 0.42 -7.61 10.77
C PHE A 53 -0.62 -7.07 9.77
N LEU A 54 -0.18 -6.17 8.91
CA LEU A 54 -0.99 -5.56 7.86
C LEU A 54 -0.82 -6.28 6.54
N THR A 55 -1.94 -6.42 5.86
CA THR A 55 -2.06 -7.05 4.53
C THR A 55 -2.85 -6.13 3.63
N TYR A 56 -2.59 -6.18 2.33
CA TYR A 56 -3.36 -5.39 1.38
C TYR A 56 -4.77 -5.96 1.14
N ASN A 57 -4.92 -7.30 1.07
CA ASN A 57 -6.20 -7.94 0.78
C ASN A 57 -6.62 -9.03 1.80
N ASN A 58 -7.92 -9.35 1.82
CA ASN A 58 -8.49 -10.33 2.75
C ASN A 58 -8.01 -11.77 2.50
N SER A 59 -7.66 -12.14 1.26
CA SER A 59 -7.16 -13.48 0.94
C SER A 59 -5.81 -13.74 1.60
N LEU A 60 -4.91 -12.75 1.56
CA LEU A 60 -3.60 -12.78 2.21
C LEU A 60 -3.75 -12.87 3.74
N LYS A 61 -4.74 -12.19 4.34
CA LYS A 61 -5.02 -12.30 5.77
C LYS A 61 -5.28 -13.75 6.22
N THR A 62 -6.07 -14.51 5.47
CA THR A 62 -6.33 -15.93 5.78
C THR A 62 -5.07 -16.77 5.65
N TYR A 63 -4.30 -16.54 4.58
CA TYR A 63 -3.04 -17.24 4.36
C TYR A 63 -2.00 -16.95 5.46
N ILE A 64 -1.85 -15.71 5.87
CA ILE A 64 -0.94 -15.31 6.95
C ILE A 64 -1.33 -15.94 8.28
N LYS A 65 -2.63 -15.98 8.61
CA LYS A 65 -3.11 -16.70 9.80
C LYS A 65 -2.76 -18.18 9.75
N TYR A 66 -2.92 -18.82 8.60
CA TYR A 66 -2.52 -20.20 8.39
C TYR A 66 -1.01 -20.39 8.57
N LEU A 67 -0.18 -19.55 7.95
CA LEU A 67 1.28 -19.63 8.07
C LEU A 67 1.74 -19.44 9.51
N TYR A 68 1.13 -18.51 10.24
CA TYR A 68 1.45 -18.24 11.63
C TYR A 68 1.13 -19.44 12.52
N LYS A 69 -0.05 -20.04 12.37
CA LYS A 69 -0.43 -21.26 13.10
C LYS A 69 0.55 -22.40 12.85
N LYS A 70 0.88 -22.63 11.57
CA LYS A 70 1.85 -23.66 11.17
C LYS A 70 3.24 -23.42 11.78
N THR A 71 3.71 -22.17 11.79
CA THR A 71 5.01 -21.80 12.37
C THR A 71 5.04 -22.09 13.87
N LYS A 72 3.95 -21.80 14.59
CA LYS A 72 3.83 -22.15 16.01
C LYS A 72 3.86 -23.65 16.25
N ASP A 73 3.11 -24.41 15.47
CA ASP A 73 3.03 -25.86 15.66
C ASP A 73 4.39 -26.54 15.40
N GLU A 74 5.13 -26.10 14.38
CA GLU A 74 6.50 -26.58 14.13
C GLU A 74 7.51 -26.16 15.22
N LEU A 75 7.35 -24.98 15.84
CA LEU A 75 8.19 -24.56 16.97
C LEU A 75 7.92 -25.39 18.23
N LYS A 76 6.66 -25.76 18.49
CA LYS A 76 6.26 -26.65 19.59
C LYS A 76 6.85 -28.06 19.46
N GLU A 77 6.99 -28.57 18.24
CA GLU A 77 7.61 -29.88 18.00
C GLU A 77 9.13 -29.86 18.21
N ASN A 78 9.79 -28.71 17.98
CA ASN A 78 11.25 -28.60 18.05
C ASN A 78 11.79 -28.14 19.42
N GLN A 79 10.95 -27.56 20.26
CA GLN A 79 11.32 -27.11 21.60
C GLN A 79 10.30 -27.71 22.57
N ASN A 80 10.73 -28.59 23.50
CA ASN A 80 9.92 -29.16 24.58
C ASN A 80 9.41 -28.05 25.54
N ILE A 81 8.60 -27.13 25.03
CA ILE A 81 8.10 -25.95 25.73
C ILE A 81 6.75 -26.30 26.32
N SER A 82 6.69 -26.11 27.64
CA SER A 82 5.57 -26.42 28.52
C SER A 82 4.29 -25.65 28.17
N PHE A 83 3.17 -26.30 28.50
CA PHE A 83 1.75 -26.04 28.21
C PHE A 83 1.16 -24.66 28.61
N PHE A 84 1.95 -23.66 29.00
CA PHE A 84 1.44 -22.52 29.77
C PHE A 84 1.16 -21.22 29.01
N ASP A 85 1.47 -21.08 27.72
CA ASP A 85 1.28 -19.78 27.03
C ASP A 85 0.19 -19.75 25.94
N ASN A 86 -1.03 -20.09 26.34
CA ASN A 86 -2.25 -19.93 25.54
C ASN A 86 -2.67 -18.46 25.33
N ASN A 87 -1.92 -17.46 25.85
CA ASN A 87 -2.26 -16.04 25.70
C ASN A 87 -1.53 -15.34 24.55
N SER A 88 -0.46 -15.90 24.01
CA SER A 88 0.36 -15.29 22.93
C SER A 88 -0.40 -15.01 21.62
N ASP A 89 -1.52 -15.71 21.35
CA ASP A 89 -2.37 -15.42 20.17
C ASP A 89 -3.14 -14.09 20.28
N LYS A 90 -3.27 -13.52 21.49
CA LYS A 90 -3.95 -12.22 21.68
C LYS A 90 -3.08 -11.04 21.28
N ASN A 91 -1.77 -11.23 21.18
CA ASN A 91 -0.81 -10.15 21.02
C ASN A 91 -0.42 -9.90 19.54
N ILE A 92 -0.79 -10.79 18.61
CA ILE A 92 -0.64 -10.56 17.16
C ILE A 92 -1.99 -10.33 16.50
N LYS A 93 -2.20 -9.11 15.99
CA LYS A 93 -3.39 -8.75 15.22
C LYS A 93 -3.08 -8.79 13.74
N VAL A 94 -3.77 -9.64 12.98
CA VAL A 94 -3.72 -9.64 11.51
C VAL A 94 -4.93 -8.92 10.94
N SER A 95 -4.72 -7.87 10.13
CA SER A 95 -5.79 -7.06 9.54
C SER A 95 -5.41 -6.52 8.17
N THR A 96 -6.41 -6.02 7.43
CA THR A 96 -6.15 -5.09 6.33
C THR A 96 -6.08 -3.67 6.86
N ILE A 97 -5.35 -2.79 6.15
CA ILE A 97 -5.28 -1.37 6.50
C ILE A 97 -6.65 -0.70 6.35
N ASP A 98 -7.37 -0.99 5.27
CA ASP A 98 -8.69 -0.41 4.98
C ASP A 98 -9.71 -0.77 6.06
N SER A 99 -9.66 -1.99 6.61
CA SER A 99 -10.56 -2.38 7.71
C SER A 99 -10.33 -1.55 8.97
N ILE A 100 -9.07 -1.17 9.27
CA ILE A 100 -8.77 -0.34 10.43
C ILE A 100 -9.22 1.10 10.16
N MET A 101 -8.87 1.66 9.01
CA MET A 101 -9.24 3.01 8.62
C MET A 101 -10.76 3.19 8.56
N TYR A 102 -11.48 2.21 8.03
CA TYR A 102 -12.94 2.20 8.01
C TYR A 102 -13.55 2.29 9.42
N GLY A 103 -12.92 1.65 10.42
CA GLY A 103 -13.33 1.78 11.82
C GLY A 103 -13.26 3.23 12.32
N TYR A 104 -12.19 3.97 11.99
CA TYR A 104 -12.06 5.38 12.35
C TYR A 104 -12.99 6.29 11.54
N PHE A 105 -13.21 5.98 10.26
CA PHE A 105 -14.21 6.67 9.46
C PHE A 105 -15.62 6.52 10.06
N LYS A 106 -16.02 5.32 10.49
CA LYS A 106 -17.30 5.11 11.18
C LYS A 106 -17.34 5.80 12.55
N ALA A 107 -16.24 5.83 13.28
CA ALA A 107 -16.16 6.60 14.54
C ALA A 107 -16.41 8.10 14.30
N TYR A 108 -15.79 8.69 13.27
CA TYR A 108 -16.07 10.07 12.85
C TYR A 108 -17.55 10.27 12.51
N CYS A 109 -18.14 9.36 11.74
CA CYS A 109 -19.56 9.43 11.37
C CYS A 109 -20.47 9.45 12.61
N ASN A 110 -20.22 8.53 13.54
CA ASN A 110 -20.99 8.41 14.78
C ASN A 110 -20.86 9.67 15.66
N GLU A 111 -19.64 10.19 15.85
CA GLU A 111 -19.42 11.40 16.66
C GLU A 111 -20.05 12.67 16.09
N ASN A 112 -20.16 12.75 14.76
CA ASN A 112 -20.71 13.92 14.08
C ASN A 112 -22.19 13.74 13.70
N GLY A 113 -22.84 12.64 14.13
CA GLY A 113 -24.23 12.34 13.77
C GLY A 113 -24.47 12.23 12.26
N LYS A 114 -23.47 11.78 11.51
CA LYS A 114 -23.55 11.62 10.04
C LYS A 114 -23.73 10.15 9.68
N ASP A 115 -24.57 9.87 8.68
CA ASP A 115 -24.66 8.56 8.06
C ASP A 115 -24.08 8.60 6.64
N LEU A 116 -22.75 8.63 6.56
CA LEU A 116 -22.04 8.67 5.27
C LEU A 116 -21.86 7.26 4.72
N ILE A 117 -22.23 7.09 3.45
CA ILE A 117 -22.09 5.85 2.68
C ILE A 117 -20.79 5.91 1.86
N LEU A 118 -20.02 4.82 1.89
CA LEU A 118 -18.85 4.69 1.02
C LEU A 118 -19.29 4.39 -0.42
N GLU A 119 -18.94 5.28 -1.34
CA GLU A 119 -19.07 5.06 -2.78
C GLU A 119 -17.74 4.51 -3.31
N MET A 120 -17.73 3.22 -3.68
CA MET A 120 -16.51 2.53 -4.12
C MET A 120 -15.91 3.10 -5.40
N GLN A 121 -16.75 3.65 -6.27
CA GLN A 121 -16.33 4.30 -7.51
C GLN A 121 -17.20 5.52 -7.79
N ILE A 122 -16.56 6.65 -8.08
CA ILE A 122 -17.28 7.87 -8.46
C ILE A 122 -18.03 7.60 -9.77
N LYS A 123 -19.35 7.71 -9.72
CA LYS A 123 -20.23 7.46 -10.86
C LYS A 123 -19.96 8.46 -11.99
N PRO A 124 -20.02 8.05 -13.27
CA PRO A 124 -19.85 8.95 -14.40
C PRO A 124 -20.80 10.15 -14.37
N ALA A 125 -22.03 9.98 -13.90
CA ALA A 125 -23.00 11.07 -13.77
C ALA A 125 -22.52 12.20 -12.83
N ILE A 126 -21.93 11.86 -11.69
CA ILE A 126 -21.36 12.84 -10.75
C ILE A 126 -20.18 13.57 -11.39
N MET A 127 -19.31 12.84 -12.10
CA MET A 127 -18.19 13.44 -12.83
C MET A 127 -18.66 14.42 -13.91
N LYS A 128 -19.66 14.04 -14.71
CA LYS A 128 -20.25 14.92 -15.75
C LYS A 128 -20.85 16.19 -15.13
N GLN A 129 -21.60 16.04 -14.03
CA GLN A 129 -22.17 17.18 -13.33
C GLN A 129 -21.10 18.10 -12.74
N GLY A 130 -20.05 17.53 -12.14
CA GLY A 130 -18.91 18.29 -11.63
C GLY A 130 -18.18 19.06 -12.73
N ILE A 131 -17.92 18.41 -13.87
CA ILE A 131 -17.31 19.03 -15.05
C ILE A 131 -18.16 20.20 -15.53
N TYR A 132 -19.47 20.00 -15.68
CA TYR A 132 -20.40 21.06 -16.08
C TYR A 132 -20.39 22.25 -15.12
N ASN A 133 -20.38 22.01 -13.81
CA ASN A 133 -20.37 23.06 -12.80
C ASN A 133 -19.06 23.87 -12.84
N VAL A 134 -17.90 23.21 -12.94
CA VAL A 134 -16.60 23.90 -12.97
C VAL A 134 -16.36 24.64 -14.29
N ARG A 135 -16.86 24.12 -15.42
CA ARG A 135 -16.81 24.81 -16.73
C ARG A 135 -17.46 26.19 -16.70
N LYS A 136 -18.46 26.43 -15.86
CA LYS A 136 -19.09 27.76 -15.73
C LYS A 136 -18.10 28.85 -15.29
N THR A 137 -17.08 28.47 -14.52
CA THR A 137 -16.06 29.40 -14.01
C THR A 137 -14.78 29.37 -14.86
N PHE A 138 -14.41 28.19 -15.40
CA PHE A 138 -13.14 28.00 -16.13
C PHE A 138 -13.29 28.03 -17.67
N GLY A 139 -14.51 28.15 -18.18
CA GLY A 139 -14.82 28.06 -19.61
C GLY A 139 -14.61 26.64 -20.16
N GLU A 140 -14.65 26.54 -21.49
CA GLU A 140 -14.25 25.30 -22.18
C GLU A 140 -12.74 25.10 -22.09
N SER A 141 -12.30 24.41 -21.04
CA SER A 141 -10.93 23.89 -20.98
C SER A 141 -10.86 22.53 -21.68
N SER A 142 -9.75 22.29 -22.40
CA SER A 142 -9.51 20.99 -23.05
C SER A 142 -9.48 19.82 -22.07
N ILE A 143 -9.12 20.09 -20.80
CA ILE A 143 -8.97 19.06 -19.77
C ILE A 143 -10.30 18.65 -19.13
N LEU A 144 -11.19 19.60 -18.86
CA LEU A 144 -12.51 19.34 -18.28
C LEU A 144 -13.46 18.84 -19.39
N ASN A 145 -13.19 17.67 -19.97
CA ASN A 145 -13.99 17.06 -21.03
C ASN A 145 -14.50 15.69 -20.58
N GLU A 146 -15.69 15.30 -21.03
CA GLU A 146 -16.26 13.98 -20.78
C GLU A 146 -15.36 12.85 -21.28
N ASN A 147 -14.64 13.05 -22.39
CA ASN A 147 -13.66 12.10 -22.92
C ASN A 147 -12.49 11.85 -21.94
N ASN A 148 -12.25 12.78 -21.01
CA ASN A 148 -11.20 12.67 -20.00
C ASN A 148 -11.71 12.15 -18.65
N ILE A 149 -12.97 11.68 -18.51
CA ILE A 149 -13.54 11.30 -17.21
C ILE A 149 -12.69 10.26 -16.48
N LYS A 150 -12.18 9.24 -17.17
CA LYS A 150 -11.32 8.20 -16.58
C LYS A 150 -10.06 8.84 -15.97
N PHE A 151 -9.34 9.63 -16.79
CA PHE A 151 -8.16 10.39 -16.36
C PHE A 151 -8.46 11.30 -15.17
N LEU A 152 -9.53 12.09 -15.24
CA LEU A 152 -9.89 13.06 -14.19
C LEU A 152 -10.23 12.35 -12.88
N ARG A 153 -10.94 11.21 -12.94
CA ARG A 153 -11.24 10.39 -11.77
C ARG A 153 -9.97 9.82 -11.15
N ASP A 154 -9.04 9.31 -11.97
CA ASP A 154 -7.79 8.74 -11.49
C ASP A 154 -6.86 9.82 -10.89
N GLU A 155 -6.84 11.02 -11.48
CA GLU A 155 -6.09 12.16 -10.95
C GLU A 155 -6.70 12.66 -9.63
N ILE A 156 -8.04 12.74 -9.52
CA ILE A 156 -8.73 13.06 -8.25
C ILE A 156 -8.37 12.04 -7.16
N ALA A 157 -8.46 10.74 -7.48
CA ALA A 157 -8.09 9.67 -6.57
C ALA A 157 -6.64 9.81 -6.11
N TRP A 158 -5.73 10.13 -7.02
CA TRP A 158 -4.32 10.34 -6.70
C TRP A 158 -4.07 11.55 -5.80
N ILE A 159 -4.70 12.70 -6.08
CA ILE A 159 -4.61 13.92 -5.27
C ILE A 159 -4.98 13.59 -3.81
N LYS A 160 -6.08 12.87 -3.63
CA LYS A 160 -6.57 12.43 -2.32
C LYS A 160 -5.66 11.39 -1.68
N ALA A 161 -5.22 10.38 -2.42
CA ALA A 161 -4.28 9.36 -1.95
C ALA A 161 -2.94 9.94 -1.47
N CYS A 162 -2.52 11.07 -2.04
CA CYS A 162 -1.34 11.83 -1.63
C CYS A 162 -1.62 12.90 -0.54
N ARG A 163 -2.89 13.09 -0.18
CA ARG A 163 -3.36 14.17 0.72
C ARG A 163 -2.99 15.57 0.26
N TYR A 164 -3.01 15.82 -1.05
CA TYR A 164 -2.86 17.17 -1.60
C TYR A 164 -4.18 17.94 -1.52
N ILE A 165 -4.62 18.20 -0.29
CA ILE A 165 -5.93 18.80 0.04
C ILE A 165 -5.97 20.33 -0.09
N THR A 166 -4.86 20.96 -0.47
CA THR A 166 -4.81 22.40 -0.77
C THR A 166 -4.36 22.62 -2.20
N LEU A 167 -4.91 23.65 -2.85
CA LEU A 167 -4.56 24.01 -4.22
C LEU A 167 -3.05 24.23 -4.37
N GLU A 168 -2.45 24.94 -3.43
CA GLU A 168 -1.00 25.20 -3.40
C GLU A 168 -0.17 23.91 -3.40
N LYS A 169 -0.53 22.92 -2.58
CA LYS A 169 0.18 21.63 -2.53
C LYS A 169 0.08 20.89 -3.86
N TYR A 170 -1.11 20.83 -4.45
CA TYR A 170 -1.29 20.15 -5.73
C TYR A 170 -0.60 20.88 -6.89
N GLN A 171 -0.61 22.21 -6.89
CA GLN A 171 0.04 23.01 -7.93
C GLN A 171 1.56 22.82 -7.94
N ASN A 172 2.18 22.70 -6.77
CA ASN A 172 3.63 22.59 -6.62
C ASN A 172 4.16 21.14 -6.62
N CYS A 173 3.31 20.13 -6.40
CA CYS A 173 3.78 18.76 -6.27
C CYS A 173 4.44 18.22 -7.56
N PHE A 174 5.42 17.33 -7.38
CA PHE A 174 5.93 16.51 -8.47
C PHE A 174 4.89 15.45 -8.84
N ARG A 175 4.65 15.34 -10.16
CA ARG A 175 3.67 14.44 -10.76
C ARG A 175 4.31 13.77 -11.97
N THR A 176 4.51 12.47 -11.90
CA THR A 176 4.89 11.65 -13.06
C THR A 176 3.74 11.63 -14.07
N GLY A 177 4.05 11.49 -15.37
CA GLY A 177 3.02 11.30 -16.39
C GLY A 177 2.23 10.02 -16.12
N ARG A 178 0.89 10.08 -16.15
CA ARG A 178 -0.01 8.97 -15.77
C ARG A 178 -0.84 8.40 -16.93
N SER A 179 -0.67 8.95 -18.13
CA SER A 179 -1.32 8.42 -19.32
C SER A 179 -0.45 7.30 -19.90
N ILE A 180 -0.97 6.08 -19.93
CA ILE A 180 -0.28 4.88 -20.42
C ILE A 180 -0.42 4.75 -21.96
N GLY A 181 -1.21 5.61 -22.61
CA GLY A 181 -1.36 5.62 -24.06
C GLY A 181 -1.99 6.90 -24.61
N ASN A 182 -1.99 7.04 -25.94
CA ASN A 182 -2.42 8.25 -26.66
C ASN A 182 -3.90 8.65 -26.44
N ASN A 183 -4.73 7.79 -25.84
CA ASN A 183 -6.18 8.00 -25.65
C ASN A 183 -6.63 8.14 -24.18
N ASP A 184 -5.72 8.11 -23.19
CA ASP A 184 -6.05 8.08 -21.75
C ASP A 184 -5.91 9.45 -21.04
N GLY A 185 -5.94 10.56 -21.80
CA GLY A 185 -5.82 11.94 -21.28
C GLY A 185 -4.42 12.55 -21.46
N PRO A 186 -4.21 13.80 -21.01
CA PRO A 186 -2.96 14.52 -21.29
C PRO A 186 -1.77 13.87 -20.60
N SER A 187 -0.71 13.62 -21.39
CA SER A 187 0.54 13.04 -20.91
C SER A 187 1.24 13.92 -19.85
N ARG A 188 1.07 15.25 -19.93
CA ARG A 188 1.70 16.23 -19.03
C ARG A 188 0.71 17.24 -18.46
N LEU A 189 0.83 17.50 -17.16
CA LEU A 189 0.16 18.58 -16.45
C LEU A 189 1.22 19.47 -15.80
N ASN A 190 1.43 20.66 -16.39
CA ASN A 190 2.41 21.63 -15.90
C ASN A 190 2.07 22.09 -14.48
N ARG A 191 3.10 22.33 -13.66
CA ARG A 191 2.95 22.95 -12.34
C ARG A 191 2.38 24.36 -12.49
N ASN A 192 1.66 24.83 -11.47
CA ASN A 192 1.07 26.17 -11.42
C ASN A 192 0.23 26.51 -12.67
N SER A 193 -0.50 25.53 -13.22
CA SER A 193 -1.28 25.68 -14.45
C SER A 193 -2.77 25.81 -14.17
N LYS A 194 -3.50 26.49 -15.08
CA LYS A 194 -4.97 26.53 -15.07
C LYS A 194 -5.59 25.14 -15.13
N SER A 195 -4.94 24.17 -15.80
CA SER A 195 -5.41 22.79 -15.88
C SER A 195 -5.38 22.10 -14.52
N ARG A 196 -4.29 22.25 -13.74
CA ARG A 196 -4.25 21.73 -12.36
C ARG A 196 -5.27 22.43 -11.48
N GLU A 197 -5.41 23.74 -11.58
CA GLU A 197 -6.44 24.45 -10.82
C GLU A 197 -7.84 23.92 -11.14
N ALA A 198 -8.18 23.78 -12.42
CA ALA A 198 -9.45 23.24 -12.88
C ALA A 198 -9.72 21.81 -12.34
N ILE A 199 -8.72 20.93 -12.36
CA ILE A 199 -8.82 19.57 -11.80
C ILE A 199 -9.05 19.62 -10.30
N PHE A 200 -8.36 20.51 -9.58
CA PHE A 200 -8.54 20.67 -8.14
C PHE A 200 -9.95 21.16 -7.81
N ARG A 201 -10.46 22.15 -8.54
CA ARG A 201 -11.85 22.62 -8.37
C ARG A 201 -12.86 21.55 -8.73
N LEU A 202 -12.56 20.70 -9.72
CA LEU A 202 -13.39 19.53 -10.03
C LEU A 202 -13.43 18.54 -8.87
N MET A 203 -12.29 18.26 -8.23
CA MET A 203 -12.25 17.43 -7.02
C MET A 203 -13.19 17.98 -5.93
N GLU A 204 -13.06 19.27 -5.60
CA GLU A 204 -13.88 19.92 -4.57
C GLU A 204 -15.38 19.85 -4.89
N GLU A 205 -15.76 20.10 -6.15
CA GLU A 205 -17.15 20.06 -6.57
C GLU A 205 -17.69 18.61 -6.58
N VAL A 206 -16.88 17.62 -6.98
CA VAL A 206 -17.26 16.20 -6.90
C VAL A 206 -17.49 15.75 -5.46
N ASP A 207 -16.61 16.14 -4.53
CA ASP A 207 -16.80 15.86 -3.10
C ASP A 207 -18.09 16.48 -2.56
N LYS A 208 -18.38 17.73 -2.94
CA LYS A 208 -19.62 18.40 -2.58
C LYS A 208 -20.87 17.70 -3.16
N LEU A 209 -20.81 17.21 -4.39
CA LEU A 209 -21.91 16.46 -5.01
C LEU A 209 -22.14 15.12 -4.31
N LEU A 210 -21.08 14.37 -3.98
CA LEU A 210 -21.19 13.14 -3.21
C LEU A 210 -21.78 13.41 -1.81
N MET A 211 -21.31 14.44 -1.13
CA MET A 211 -21.78 14.80 0.21
C MET A 211 -23.27 15.19 0.25
N LYS A 212 -23.81 15.78 -0.83
CA LYS A 212 -25.27 16.04 -0.94
C LYS A 212 -26.09 14.76 -0.96
N GLU A 213 -25.52 13.65 -1.44
CA GLU A 213 -26.12 12.32 -1.40
C GLU A 213 -25.74 11.53 -0.14
N ASN A 214 -25.15 12.18 0.88
CA ASN A 214 -24.57 11.53 2.06
C ASN A 214 -23.53 10.45 1.71
N LYS A 215 -22.72 10.69 0.68
CA LYS A 215 -21.68 9.77 0.22
C LYS A 215 -20.29 10.39 0.27
N VAL A 216 -19.29 9.52 0.36
CA VAL A 216 -17.88 9.86 0.18
C VAL A 216 -17.18 8.74 -0.59
N ASP A 217 -16.17 9.06 -1.39
CA ASP A 217 -15.30 8.04 -1.96
C ASP A 217 -14.30 7.50 -0.93
N ILE A 218 -13.67 6.38 -1.28
CA ILE A 218 -12.71 5.66 -0.42
C ILE A 218 -11.54 6.56 0.02
N PHE A 219 -11.01 7.41 -0.88
CA PHE A 219 -9.84 8.23 -0.55
C PHE A 219 -10.21 9.38 0.37
N THR A 220 -11.40 10.00 0.18
CA THR A 220 -11.95 10.97 1.13
C THR A 220 -12.21 10.32 2.50
N ALA A 221 -12.77 9.12 2.54
CA ALA A 221 -12.95 8.37 3.79
C ALA A 221 -11.62 8.06 4.49
N ASN A 222 -10.57 7.74 3.74
CA ASN A 222 -9.23 7.51 4.26
C ASN A 222 -8.62 8.79 4.87
N ILE A 223 -8.82 9.95 4.24
CA ILE A 223 -8.40 11.25 4.80
C ILE A 223 -9.16 11.53 6.09
N ILE A 224 -10.48 11.34 6.11
CA ILE A 224 -11.30 11.51 7.32
C ILE A 224 -10.82 10.58 8.44
N ALA A 225 -10.53 9.31 8.15
CA ALA A 225 -10.01 8.36 9.11
C ALA A 225 -8.65 8.80 9.69
N LEU A 226 -7.76 9.34 8.85
CA LEU A 226 -6.47 9.90 9.25
C LEU A 226 -6.64 11.12 10.15
N ASP A 227 -7.51 12.06 9.78
CA ASP A 227 -7.80 13.23 10.62
C ASP A 227 -8.43 12.81 11.96
N GLN A 228 -9.27 11.77 11.95
CA GLN A 228 -9.93 11.27 13.13
C GLN A 228 -8.97 10.60 14.11
N ILE A 229 -8.07 9.72 13.66
CA ILE A 229 -7.08 9.10 14.56
C ILE A 229 -6.12 10.14 15.17
N GLN A 230 -5.79 11.20 14.43
CA GLN A 230 -4.95 12.29 14.94
C GLN A 230 -5.61 13.06 16.10
N ARG A 231 -6.95 13.06 16.20
CA ARG A 231 -7.70 13.71 17.28
C ARG A 231 -7.82 12.83 18.53
N TYR A 232 -7.87 11.51 18.37
CA TYR A 232 -7.93 10.59 19.49
C TYR A 232 -6.56 10.39 20.13
N LYS A 233 -6.34 10.89 21.34
CA LYS A 233 -5.08 10.62 22.07
C LYS A 233 -4.94 9.16 22.52
N ASN A 234 -6.06 8.48 22.78
CA ASN A 234 -6.10 7.14 23.37
C ASN A 234 -6.47 6.05 22.35
N HIS A 235 -5.85 6.07 21.17
CA HIS A 235 -5.99 4.95 20.24
C HIS A 235 -5.08 3.78 20.61
N LYS A 236 -5.46 2.58 20.16
CA LYS A 236 -4.61 1.39 20.28
C LYS A 236 -3.30 1.61 19.53
N ARG A 237 -2.17 1.36 20.19
CA ARG A 237 -0.82 1.42 19.62
C ARG A 237 -0.22 0.03 19.56
N TYR A 238 0.65 -0.20 18.59
CA TYR A 238 1.33 -1.46 18.37
C TYR A 238 2.84 -1.26 18.47
N LYS A 239 3.52 -2.13 19.21
CA LYS A 239 4.96 -2.11 19.38
C LYS A 239 5.68 -2.38 18.08
N HIS A 240 5.21 -3.37 17.34
CA HIS A 240 5.75 -3.68 16.02
C HIS A 240 4.63 -3.72 14.98
N ILE A 241 4.90 -3.17 13.81
CA ILE A 241 4.00 -3.26 12.66
C ILE A 241 4.75 -3.92 11.52
N ILE A 242 4.18 -4.97 10.94
CA ILE A 242 4.72 -5.64 9.76
C ILE A 242 3.71 -5.46 8.64
N ILE A 243 4.18 -5.01 7.47
CA ILE A 243 3.31 -4.63 6.36
C ILE A 243 3.71 -5.46 5.15
N ASP A 244 2.80 -6.31 4.68
CA ASP A 244 2.95 -7.02 3.42
C ASP A 244 2.39 -6.19 2.25
N GLU A 245 2.98 -6.37 1.07
CA GLU A 245 2.66 -5.60 -0.15
C GLU A 245 2.71 -4.08 0.05
N ALA A 246 3.73 -3.60 0.76
CA ALA A 246 3.87 -2.19 1.09
C ALA A 246 3.99 -1.25 -0.13
N GLN A 247 4.35 -1.78 -1.30
CA GLN A 247 4.41 -1.01 -2.55
C GLN A 247 3.04 -0.49 -2.99
N ASP A 248 1.93 -1.11 -2.58
CA ASP A 248 0.59 -0.75 -3.04
C ASP A 248 -0.11 0.28 -2.14
N LEU A 249 0.55 0.70 -1.05
CA LEU A 249 -0.01 1.64 -0.10
C LEU A 249 0.05 3.09 -0.58
N THR A 250 -1.05 3.80 -0.35
CA THR A 250 -1.15 5.25 -0.54
C THR A 250 -0.39 6.00 0.55
N LYS A 251 -0.07 7.29 0.31
CA LYS A 251 0.57 8.13 1.33
C LYS A 251 -0.31 8.28 2.57
N VAL A 252 -1.63 8.46 2.39
CA VAL A 252 -2.57 8.59 3.51
C VAL A 252 -2.57 7.34 4.39
N GLN A 253 -2.55 6.14 3.79
CA GLN A 253 -2.44 4.88 4.54
C GLN A 253 -1.10 4.79 5.27
N LEU A 254 0.00 5.17 4.63
CA LEU A 254 1.33 5.18 5.25
C LEU A 254 1.38 6.16 6.43
N ASP A 255 0.86 7.39 6.29
CA ASP A 255 0.79 8.37 7.38
C ASP A 255 -0.06 7.82 8.55
N PHE A 256 -1.16 7.13 8.25
CA PHE A 256 -2.03 6.48 9.25
C PHE A 256 -1.32 5.37 10.02
N ILE A 257 -0.56 4.52 9.31
CA ILE A 257 0.19 3.41 9.91
C ILE A 257 1.26 3.93 10.88
N ASN A 258 1.92 5.05 10.55
CA ASN A 258 2.91 5.65 11.43
C ASN A 258 2.30 6.04 12.79
N ILE A 259 1.07 6.53 12.81
CA ILE A 259 0.34 6.91 14.04
C ILE A 259 -0.01 5.68 14.88
N LEU A 260 -0.26 4.52 14.26
CA LEU A 260 -0.55 3.29 14.97
C LEU A 260 0.66 2.70 15.72
N ARG A 261 1.88 3.13 15.39
CA ARG A 261 3.10 2.66 16.08
C ARG A 261 3.17 3.25 17.48
N SER A 262 3.63 2.48 18.46
CA SER A 262 3.95 3.05 19.78
C SER A 262 5.19 3.92 19.74
N ASP A 263 5.28 4.84 20.70
CA ASP A 263 6.42 5.75 20.83
C ASP A 263 7.60 5.14 21.63
N LYS A 264 7.52 3.85 22.02
CA LYS A 264 8.63 3.15 22.69
C LYS A 264 9.85 3.10 21.75
N GLU A 265 11.06 3.26 22.28
CA GLU A 265 12.30 3.32 21.49
C GLU A 265 12.56 2.05 20.65
N ASP A 266 12.15 0.90 21.16
CA ASP A 266 12.28 -0.41 20.51
C ASP A 266 11.14 -0.72 19.51
N SER A 267 10.18 0.19 19.34
CA SER A 267 9.09 0.01 18.39
C SER A 267 9.59 0.02 16.95
N SER A 268 8.97 -0.76 16.06
CA SER A 268 9.43 -0.90 14.68
C SER A 268 8.30 -0.98 13.67
N ILE A 269 8.62 -0.60 12.43
CA ILE A 269 7.78 -0.87 11.27
C ILE A 269 8.64 -1.58 10.24
N LEU A 270 8.21 -2.77 9.83
CA LEU A 270 8.83 -3.56 8.79
C LEU A 270 7.97 -3.54 7.53
N PHE A 271 8.51 -2.99 6.46
CA PHE A 271 7.88 -2.96 5.14
C PHE A 271 8.41 -4.12 4.29
N LEU A 272 7.51 -4.99 3.83
CA LEU A 272 7.80 -6.02 2.85
C LEU A 272 7.29 -5.51 1.50
N ALA A 273 8.18 -5.36 0.52
CA ALA A 273 7.84 -4.71 -0.74
C ALA A 273 8.43 -5.41 -1.97
N ASP A 274 7.71 -5.31 -3.08
CA ASP A 274 8.17 -5.62 -4.43
C ASP A 274 7.64 -4.58 -5.42
N VAL A 275 8.43 -3.54 -5.70
CA VAL A 275 8.00 -2.44 -6.59
C VAL A 275 7.71 -2.90 -8.01
N ALA A 276 8.30 -4.01 -8.47
CA ALA A 276 8.00 -4.57 -9.79
C ALA A 276 6.59 -5.18 -9.89
N GLN A 277 5.92 -5.40 -8.74
CA GLN A 277 4.55 -5.89 -8.67
C GLN A 277 3.53 -4.78 -8.36
N SER A 278 3.93 -3.51 -8.31
CA SER A 278 2.97 -2.43 -8.04
C SER A 278 2.05 -2.23 -9.24
N ILE A 279 0.74 -2.37 -9.01
CA ILE A 279 -0.30 -2.24 -10.05
C ILE A 279 -1.29 -1.11 -9.76
N TYR A 280 -1.15 -0.42 -8.62
CA TYR A 280 -2.07 0.64 -8.21
C TYR A 280 -1.48 2.02 -8.52
N PRO A 281 -2.11 2.83 -9.39
CA PRO A 281 -1.61 4.18 -9.72
C PRO A 281 -1.54 5.12 -8.51
N GLN A 282 -2.28 4.82 -7.45
CA GLN A 282 -2.42 5.62 -6.24
C GLN A 282 -1.32 5.33 -5.20
N ALA A 283 -0.51 4.29 -5.46
CA ALA A 283 0.61 3.90 -4.62
C ALA A 283 1.59 5.05 -4.43
N TRP A 284 2.18 5.12 -3.24
CA TRP A 284 3.19 6.12 -2.94
C TRP A 284 4.56 5.78 -3.54
N LEU A 285 4.97 4.51 -3.47
CA LEU A 285 6.30 4.06 -3.89
C LEU A 285 6.40 4.04 -5.41
N VAL A 286 6.98 5.10 -5.96
CA VAL A 286 7.32 5.26 -7.37
C VAL A 286 8.61 6.07 -7.48
N LYS A 287 9.16 6.20 -8.69
CA LYS A 287 10.33 7.06 -8.96
C LYS A 287 10.17 8.45 -8.31
N GLU A 288 11.20 8.86 -7.56
CA GLU A 288 11.27 10.08 -6.71
C GLU A 288 10.38 10.12 -5.45
N ARG A 289 9.62 9.06 -5.16
CA ARG A 289 8.79 8.95 -3.95
C ARG A 289 9.16 7.69 -3.18
N SER A 290 9.96 7.88 -2.14
CA SER A 290 10.43 6.80 -1.26
C SER A 290 9.83 6.89 0.13
N PHE A 291 10.03 5.85 0.93
CA PHE A 291 9.71 5.86 2.36
C PHE A 291 10.35 7.05 3.10
N LYS A 292 11.58 7.43 2.74
CA LYS A 292 12.29 8.57 3.34
C LYS A 292 11.56 9.89 3.13
N THR A 293 10.93 10.08 1.97
CA THR A 293 10.20 11.34 1.64
C THR A 293 8.97 11.57 2.51
N ILE A 294 8.49 10.56 3.23
CA ILE A 294 7.34 10.64 4.15
C ILE A 294 7.73 10.35 5.60
N GLY A 295 9.02 10.51 5.94
CA GLY A 295 9.50 10.48 7.32
C GLY A 295 9.88 9.11 7.86
N TYR A 296 9.87 8.06 7.03
CA TYR A 296 10.43 6.76 7.43
C TYR A 296 11.93 6.73 7.17
N ASP A 297 12.73 6.99 8.20
CA ASP A 297 14.18 6.80 8.11
C ASP A 297 14.54 5.31 8.17
N MET A 298 15.00 4.79 7.03
CA MET A 298 15.44 3.41 6.83
C MET A 298 16.93 3.34 6.46
N THR A 299 17.71 4.38 6.74
CA THR A 299 19.12 4.46 6.37
C THR A 299 19.88 3.27 6.97
N GLY A 300 20.52 2.47 6.12
CA GLY A 300 21.24 1.25 6.52
C GLY A 300 20.35 0.08 6.96
N LYS A 301 19.02 0.20 6.88
CA LYS A 301 18.03 -0.77 7.39
C LYS A 301 17.22 -1.45 6.27
N GLY A 302 17.79 -1.49 5.07
CA GLY A 302 17.23 -2.14 3.90
C GLY A 302 17.87 -3.50 3.65
N SER A 303 17.06 -4.50 3.30
CA SER A 303 17.50 -5.84 2.90
C SER A 303 16.86 -6.25 1.58
N ARG A 304 17.47 -7.20 0.86
CA ARG A 304 17.00 -7.69 -0.44
C ARG A 304 16.85 -9.21 -0.39
N LEU A 305 15.82 -9.74 -1.04
CA LEU A 305 15.59 -11.18 -1.24
C LEU A 305 15.46 -11.44 -2.75
N SER A 306 16.55 -11.85 -3.38
CA SER A 306 16.63 -12.04 -4.83
C SER A 306 16.37 -13.47 -5.31
N LYS A 307 16.38 -14.46 -4.41
CA LYS A 307 16.14 -15.87 -4.76
C LYS A 307 14.65 -16.18 -4.81
N ASN A 308 14.18 -16.76 -5.90
CA ASN A 308 12.80 -17.21 -6.09
C ASN A 308 12.66 -18.69 -5.67
N TYR A 309 11.60 -19.04 -4.96
CA TYR A 309 11.31 -20.40 -4.53
C TYR A 309 10.05 -21.00 -5.17
N ARG A 310 9.33 -20.21 -5.96
CA ARG A 310 8.01 -20.54 -6.53
C ARG A 310 8.13 -21.02 -7.97
N THR A 311 8.85 -20.29 -8.82
CA THR A 311 8.86 -20.49 -10.28
C THR A 311 10.15 -21.15 -10.77
N THR A 312 10.13 -21.63 -12.02
CA THR A 312 11.32 -22.15 -12.73
C THR A 312 12.15 -20.99 -13.28
N THR A 313 13.39 -21.29 -13.68
CA THR A 313 14.32 -20.34 -14.31
C THR A 313 13.70 -19.75 -15.58
N GLU A 314 13.12 -20.60 -16.42
CA GLU A 314 12.55 -20.24 -17.72
C GLU A 314 11.36 -19.28 -17.60
N ILE A 315 10.48 -19.50 -16.63
CA ILE A 315 9.37 -18.59 -16.31
C ILE A 315 9.90 -17.26 -15.76
N ALA A 316 10.90 -17.30 -14.89
CA ALA A 316 11.50 -16.09 -14.30
C ALA A 316 12.22 -15.24 -15.36
N GLU A 317 12.95 -15.87 -16.28
CA GLU A 317 13.61 -15.21 -17.41
C GLU A 317 12.59 -14.56 -18.35
N ALA A 318 11.53 -15.28 -18.71
CA ALA A 318 10.47 -14.74 -19.54
C ALA A 318 9.81 -13.50 -18.90
N ALA A 319 9.45 -13.58 -17.61
CA ALA A 319 8.89 -12.45 -16.87
C ALA A 319 9.87 -11.26 -16.79
N TYR A 320 11.15 -11.53 -16.51
CA TYR A 320 12.18 -10.50 -16.47
C TYR A 320 12.42 -9.84 -17.83
N SER A 321 12.31 -10.58 -18.93
CA SER A 321 12.44 -10.04 -20.30
C SER A 321 11.39 -8.96 -20.62
N LEU A 322 10.21 -9.05 -20.01
CA LEU A 322 9.16 -8.04 -20.11
C LEU A 322 9.47 -6.85 -19.20
N LEU A 323 9.80 -7.10 -17.93
CA LEU A 323 10.09 -6.05 -16.94
C LEU A 323 11.31 -5.21 -17.32
N SER A 324 12.35 -5.82 -17.89
CA SER A 324 13.60 -5.14 -18.27
C SER A 324 13.42 -4.03 -19.30
N LYS A 325 12.28 -3.99 -20.00
CA LYS A 325 11.92 -2.94 -20.97
C LYS A 325 11.35 -1.68 -20.30
N ASP A 326 10.92 -1.75 -19.04
CA ASP A 326 10.40 -0.61 -18.30
C ASP A 326 11.51 0.03 -17.45
N ILE A 327 12.06 1.13 -17.96
CA ILE A 327 13.15 1.84 -17.30
C ILE A 327 12.74 2.44 -15.95
N ASN A 328 11.46 2.77 -15.76
CA ASN A 328 10.99 3.34 -14.48
C ASN A 328 11.00 2.29 -13.36
N ILE A 329 10.78 1.02 -13.70
CA ILE A 329 10.84 -0.09 -12.75
C ILE A 329 12.30 -0.46 -12.48
N VAL A 330 13.11 -0.61 -13.54
CA VAL A 330 14.50 -1.09 -13.40
C VAL A 330 15.40 -0.09 -12.68
N GLU A 331 15.17 1.22 -12.86
CA GLU A 331 15.91 2.28 -12.16
C GLU A 331 15.37 2.59 -10.76
N ASP A 332 14.29 1.96 -10.30
CA ASP A 332 13.75 2.21 -8.96
C ASP A 332 14.73 1.69 -7.89
N GLU A 333 15.02 2.52 -6.88
CA GLU A 333 15.94 2.17 -5.78
C GLU A 333 15.50 0.93 -4.99
N ASN A 334 14.20 0.63 -5.02
CA ASN A 334 13.59 -0.50 -4.34
C ASN A 334 13.49 -1.76 -5.22
N PHE A 335 13.87 -1.69 -6.49
CA PHE A 335 13.89 -2.82 -7.39
C PHE A 335 14.92 -3.87 -6.95
N VAL A 336 14.56 -5.14 -7.10
CA VAL A 336 15.45 -6.28 -6.85
C VAL A 336 15.58 -7.08 -8.12
N LYS A 337 16.79 -7.12 -8.67
CA LYS A 337 17.09 -7.98 -9.82
C LYS A 337 17.00 -9.46 -9.40
N PRO A 338 16.28 -10.32 -10.13
CA PRO A 338 16.21 -11.74 -9.84
C PRO A 338 17.58 -12.42 -9.93
N SER A 339 17.88 -13.34 -9.01
CA SER A 339 18.98 -14.29 -9.19
C SER A 339 18.52 -15.50 -10.01
N LEU A 340 19.41 -16.04 -10.85
CA LEU A 340 19.15 -17.26 -11.62
C LEU A 340 18.95 -18.44 -10.67
N LEU A 341 18.01 -19.33 -11.01
CA LEU A 341 17.52 -20.37 -10.12
C LEU A 341 18.14 -21.74 -10.42
N ASP A 342 18.13 -22.61 -9.41
CA ASP A 342 18.50 -24.02 -9.59
C ASP A 342 17.36 -24.83 -10.22
N LYS A 343 16.11 -24.36 -10.07
CA LYS A 343 14.90 -25.06 -10.54
C LYS A 343 14.68 -24.80 -12.04
N ARG A 344 14.75 -25.88 -12.83
CA ARG A 344 14.50 -25.89 -14.28
C ARG A 344 13.10 -26.39 -14.60
N GLY A 345 12.55 -25.95 -15.73
CA GLY A 345 11.31 -26.46 -16.31
C GLY A 345 11.15 -25.95 -17.74
N GLU A 346 9.90 -25.81 -18.19
CA GLU A 346 9.59 -25.33 -19.54
C GLU A 346 9.41 -23.80 -19.57
N TYR A 347 9.69 -23.19 -20.72
CA TYR A 347 9.33 -21.80 -20.98
C TYR A 347 7.80 -21.63 -21.00
N PRO A 348 7.28 -20.47 -20.57
CA PRO A 348 5.85 -20.21 -20.67
C PRO A 348 5.39 -20.20 -22.13
N ILE A 349 4.26 -20.84 -22.40
CA ILE A 349 3.63 -20.85 -23.72
C ILE A 349 2.82 -19.56 -23.86
N TYR A 350 3.15 -18.76 -24.87
CA TYR A 350 2.36 -17.60 -25.26
C TYR A 350 1.37 -17.99 -26.35
N THR A 351 0.07 -17.90 -26.04
CA THR A 351 -1.01 -18.18 -26.99
C THR A 351 -1.80 -16.90 -27.24
N HIS A 352 -1.97 -16.55 -28.51
CA HIS A 352 -2.82 -15.45 -28.94
C HIS A 352 -4.20 -16.00 -29.32
N PHE A 353 -5.27 -15.39 -28.82
CA PHE A 353 -6.64 -15.70 -29.17
C PHE A 353 -7.21 -14.53 -29.98
N ASN A 354 -7.76 -14.81 -31.16
CA ASN A 354 -8.28 -13.78 -32.07
C ASN A 354 -9.67 -13.26 -31.68
N ASN A 355 -10.32 -13.88 -30.70
CA ASN A 355 -11.68 -13.55 -30.27
C ASN A 355 -11.67 -13.21 -28.78
N GLU A 356 -12.51 -12.24 -28.37
CA GLU A 356 -12.71 -11.83 -26.98
C GLU A 356 -13.63 -12.79 -26.18
N GLU A 357 -13.97 -13.97 -26.71
CA GLU A 357 -14.84 -14.97 -26.06
C GLU A 357 -14.06 -16.04 -25.28
#